data_AF-A0A3D0V2R2-F1
#
_entry.id   AF-A0A3D0V2R2-F1
#
_cell.length_a   1.000
_cell.length_b   1.000
_cell.length_c   1.000
_cell.angle_alpha   90.00
_cell.angle_beta   90.00
_cell.angle_gamma   90.00
#
_symmetry.space_group_name_H-M   'P 1'
#
loop_
_entity.id
_entity.type
_entity.pdbx_description
1 polymer ?
#
loop_
_entity_poly.entity_id
_entity_poly.type
_entity_poly.pdbx_seq_one_letter_code
_entity_poly.pdbx_strand_id
1 'polypeptide(L)'
;ELEDITEIIVRSLDSLLDYQDYPIKAAELASKNRRTLGIGVTNLAYYLAKNDAKYSDGSGNALIHKTFEALQYYSLKASNKLANELGACPLFNETQYAQGILPIDSYKKDID
;
A
#
# COMPACT_ATOMS: atom_id res chain seq x y z
N GLU A 1 -10.18 -9.34 -9.17
CA GLU A 1 -10.20 -9.79 -7.76
C GLU A 1 -9.21 -9.03 -6.87
N LEU A 2 -7.88 -9.20 -7.01
CA LEU A 2 -6.93 -8.46 -6.15
C LEU A 2 -7.12 -6.94 -6.25
N GLU A 3 -7.33 -6.41 -7.47
CA GLU A 3 -7.62 -4.99 -7.69
C GLU A 3 -8.86 -4.52 -6.93
N ASP A 4 -10.00 -5.19 -7.11
CA ASP A 4 -11.28 -4.81 -6.50
C ASP A 4 -11.20 -4.86 -4.97
N ILE A 5 -10.56 -5.91 -4.43
CA ILE A 5 -10.33 -6.05 -2.99
C ILE A 5 -9.43 -4.94 -2.47
N THR A 6 -8.35 -4.61 -3.21
CA THR A 6 -7.43 -3.54 -2.83
C THR A 6 -8.15 -2.19 -2.82
N GLU A 7 -9.00 -1.91 -3.80
CA GLU A 7 -9.80 -0.68 -3.81
C GLU A 7 -10.71 -0.59 -2.58
N ILE A 8 -11.41 -1.68 -2.23
CA ILE A 8 -12.27 -1.73 -1.04
C ILE A 8 -11.44 -1.47 0.22
N ILE A 9 -10.31 -2.14 0.41
CA ILE A 9 -9.44 -1.98 1.58
C ILE A 9 -8.93 -0.54 1.69
N VAL A 10 -8.44 0.05 0.60
CA VAL A 10 -7.95 1.43 0.58
C VAL A 10 -9.04 2.41 1.02
N ARG A 11 -10.26 2.27 0.47
CA ARG A 11 -11.40 3.12 0.85
C ARG A 11 -11.82 2.92 2.30
N SER A 12 -11.87 1.68 2.78
CA SER A 12 -12.23 1.37 4.15
C SER A 12 -11.24 1.96 5.15
N LEU A 13 -9.93 1.80 4.90
CA LEU A 13 -8.88 2.35 5.75
C LEU A 13 -8.84 3.88 5.70
N ASP A 14 -9.04 4.50 4.54
CA ASP A 14 -9.13 5.95 4.41
C ASP A 14 -10.32 6.51 5.21
N SER A 15 -11.49 5.87 5.12
CA SER A 15 -12.68 6.25 5.90
C SER A 15 -12.45 6.11 7.41
N LEU A 16 -11.67 5.11 7.84
CA LEU A 16 -11.35 4.89 9.26
C LEU A 16 -10.56 6.07 9.86
N LEU A 17 -9.74 6.77 9.07
CA LEU A 17 -9.01 7.95 9.51
C LEU A 17 -9.95 9.09 9.93
N ASP A 18 -11.18 9.10 9.41
CA ASP A 18 -12.23 10.04 9.76
C ASP A 18 -13.16 9.56 10.86
N TYR A 19 -13.33 8.25 10.98
CA TYR A 19 -14.21 7.65 11.98
C TYR A 19 -13.58 7.49 13.37
N GLN A 20 -12.25 7.34 13.46
CA GLN A 20 -11.58 7.03 14.72
C GLN A 20 -11.37 8.25 15.63
N ASP A 21 -11.37 8.01 16.94
CA ASP A 21 -10.96 9.00 17.96
C ASP A 21 -9.46 8.94 18.21
N TYR A 22 -8.78 10.07 18.00
CA TYR A 22 -7.34 10.16 18.25
C TYR A 22 -7.07 10.52 19.71
N PRO A 23 -6.27 9.72 20.45
CA PRO A 23 -6.00 9.97 21.86
C PRO A 23 -5.11 11.20 22.10
N ILE A 24 -4.37 11.65 21.08
CA ILE A 24 -3.50 12.81 21.14
C ILE A 24 -3.62 13.65 19.87
N LYS A 25 -3.65 14.98 20.02
CA LYS A 25 -3.78 15.93 18.91
C LYS A 25 -2.65 15.81 17.87
N ALA A 26 -1.44 15.45 18.29
CA ALA A 26 -0.32 15.23 17.38
C ALA A 26 -0.58 14.07 16.41
N ALA A 27 -1.19 12.98 16.88
CA ALA A 27 -1.54 11.82 16.05
C ALA A 27 -2.66 12.13 15.07
N GLU A 28 -3.66 12.90 15.51
CA GLU A 28 -4.73 13.39 14.64
C GLU A 28 -4.18 14.24 13.50
N LEU A 29 -3.37 15.26 13.83
CA LEU A 29 -2.77 16.16 12.84
C LEU A 29 -1.90 15.37 11.85
N ALA A 30 -1.05 14.46 12.33
CA ALA A 30 -0.21 13.64 11.46
C ALA A 30 -1.07 12.77 10.50
N SER A 31 -2.10 12.12 11.03
CA SER A 31 -2.96 11.20 10.28
C SER A 31 -3.84 11.93 9.27
N LYS A 32 -4.46 13.06 9.64
CA LYS A 32 -5.30 13.87 8.75
C LYS A 32 -4.51 14.52 7.63
N ASN A 33 -3.29 14.98 7.91
CA ASN A 33 -2.46 15.69 6.94
C ASN A 33 -1.88 14.77 5.86
N ARG A 34 -1.47 13.55 6.23
CA ARG A 34 -0.82 12.61 5.30
C ARG A 34 -1.70 11.45 4.86
N ARG A 35 -2.75 11.14 5.62
CA ARG A 35 -3.68 10.02 5.39
C ARG A 35 -2.99 8.69 5.07
N THR A 36 -1.94 8.38 5.83
CA THR A 36 -1.12 7.19 5.60
C THR A 36 -1.88 5.92 5.93
N LEU A 37 -1.89 4.96 5.00
CA LEU A 37 -2.52 3.65 5.17
C LEU A 37 -1.47 2.54 5.21
N GLY A 38 -1.66 1.57 6.10
CA GLY A 38 -0.83 0.36 6.17
C GLY A 38 -1.62 -0.85 5.68
N ILE A 39 -1.27 -1.36 4.49
CA ILE A 39 -1.88 -2.57 3.91
C ILE A 39 -0.82 -3.67 3.89
N GLY A 40 -1.13 -4.79 4.54
CA GLY A 40 -0.29 -5.98 4.56
C GLY A 40 -1.04 -7.21 4.07
N VAL A 41 -0.31 -8.29 3.86
CA VAL A 41 -0.87 -9.60 3.55
C VAL A 41 -0.59 -10.57 4.67
N THR A 42 -1.50 -11.50 4.91
CA THR A 42 -1.30 -12.63 5.82
C THR A 42 -1.25 -13.93 5.02
N ASN A 43 -0.80 -15.00 5.66
CA ASN A 43 -0.81 -16.36 5.09
C ASN A 43 0.07 -16.55 3.84
N LEU A 44 1.19 -15.82 3.74
CA LEU A 44 2.14 -15.93 2.62
C LEU A 44 2.72 -17.36 2.50
N ALA A 45 3.01 -18.03 3.61
CA ALA A 45 3.52 -19.42 3.60
C ALA A 45 2.55 -20.38 2.90
N TYR A 46 1.25 -20.26 3.19
CA TYR A 46 0.22 -21.05 2.53
C TYR A 46 0.11 -20.69 1.04
N TYR A 47 0.18 -19.41 0.69
CA TYR A 47 0.17 -18.96 -0.69
C TYR A 47 1.34 -19.56 -1.50
N LEU A 48 2.56 -19.57 -0.94
CA LEU A 48 3.70 -20.23 -1.56
C LEU A 48 3.47 -21.73 -1.73
N ALA A 49 3.02 -22.42 -0.67
CA ALA A 49 2.77 -23.85 -0.72
C ALA A 49 1.70 -24.23 -1.76
N LYS A 50 0.66 -23.40 -1.92
CA LYS A 50 -0.39 -23.59 -2.95
C LYS A 50 0.14 -23.45 -4.38
N ASN A 51 1.26 -22.75 -4.57
CA ASN A 51 1.91 -22.55 -5.86
C ASN A 51 3.19 -23.39 -6.00
N ASP A 52 3.32 -24.47 -5.23
CA ASP A 52 4.49 -25.37 -5.23
C ASP A 52 5.84 -24.63 -5.01
N ALA A 53 5.80 -23.49 -4.32
CA ALA A 53 6.94 -22.63 -4.06
C ALA A 53 7.33 -22.66 -2.58
N LYS A 54 8.59 -22.33 -2.31
CA LYS A 54 9.17 -22.31 -0.96
C LYS A 54 9.91 -21.00 -0.69
N TYR A 55 10.04 -20.70 0.59
CA TYR A 55 10.88 -19.59 1.06
C TYR A 55 12.37 -19.84 0.87
N SER A 56 12.81 -21.10 0.94
CA SER A 56 14.21 -21.44 1.21
C SER A 56 15.06 -21.73 -0.04
N ASP A 57 14.44 -21.91 -1.20
CA ASP A 57 15.13 -22.35 -2.43
C ASP A 57 14.99 -21.37 -3.59
N GLY A 58 14.46 -20.16 -3.33
CA GLY A 58 14.28 -19.10 -4.32
C GLY A 58 13.10 -19.29 -5.28
N SER A 59 12.40 -20.45 -5.25
CA SER A 59 11.23 -20.70 -6.10
C SER A 59 10.08 -19.70 -5.87
N GLY A 60 9.97 -19.16 -4.65
CA GLY A 60 8.96 -18.16 -4.30
C GLY A 60 9.28 -16.72 -4.74
N ASN A 61 10.52 -16.41 -5.12
CA ASN A 61 10.97 -15.02 -5.27
C ASN A 61 10.18 -14.25 -6.34
N ALA A 62 10.09 -14.82 -7.55
CA ALA A 62 9.36 -14.19 -8.65
C ALA A 62 7.85 -14.08 -8.37
N LEU A 63 7.29 -15.08 -7.67
CA LEU A 63 5.89 -15.10 -7.30
C LEU A 63 5.56 -13.99 -6.29
N ILE A 64 6.42 -13.82 -5.28
CA ILE A 64 6.31 -12.74 -4.30
C ILE A 64 6.46 -11.39 -4.98
N HIS A 65 7.54 -11.20 -5.77
CA HIS A 65 7.83 -9.95 -6.46
C HIS A 65 6.62 -9.48 -7.27
N LYS A 66 6.08 -10.33 -8.15
CA LYS A 66 4.92 -10.01 -8.99
C LYS A 66 3.66 -9.73 -8.18
N THR A 67 3.43 -10.49 -7.10
CA THR A 67 2.23 -10.34 -6.26
C THR A 67 2.23 -9.01 -5.51
N PHE A 68 3.37 -8.65 -4.92
CA PHE A 68 3.48 -7.40 -4.16
C PHE A 68 3.60 -6.17 -5.07
N GLU A 69 4.21 -6.29 -6.25
CA GLU A 69 4.17 -5.25 -7.27
C GLU A 69 2.73 -4.95 -7.71
N ALA A 70 1.93 -5.99 -7.96
CA ALA A 70 0.51 -5.82 -8.29
C ALA A 70 -0.27 -5.17 -7.13
N LEU A 71 -0.06 -5.60 -5.88
CA LEU A 71 -0.69 -5.01 -4.70
C LEU A 71 -0.33 -3.52 -4.55
N GLN A 72 0.94 -3.16 -4.74
CA GLN A 72 1.40 -1.78 -4.71
C GLN A 72 0.72 -0.96 -5.81
N TYR A 73 0.73 -1.44 -7.05
CA TYR A 73 0.11 -0.76 -8.18
C TYR A 73 -1.38 -0.50 -7.95
N TYR A 74 -2.13 -1.52 -7.51
CA TYR A 74 -3.56 -1.36 -7.22
C TYR A 74 -3.84 -0.44 -6.04
N SER A 75 -2.96 -0.43 -5.03
CA SER A 75 -3.07 0.49 -3.89
C SER A 75 -2.91 1.95 -4.35
N LEU A 76 -1.91 2.23 -5.20
CA LEU A 76 -1.69 3.56 -5.79
C LEU A 76 -2.85 3.97 -6.71
N LYS A 77 -3.36 3.04 -7.52
CA LYS A 77 -4.51 3.27 -8.41
C LYS A 77 -5.76 3.65 -7.60
N ALA A 78 -6.07 2.91 -6.54
CA ALA A 78 -7.20 3.20 -5.66
C ALA A 78 -7.02 4.54 -4.92
N SER A 79 -5.81 4.83 -4.42
CA SER A 79 -5.50 6.12 -3.78
C SER A 79 -5.63 7.30 -4.75
N ASN A 80 -5.19 7.16 -6.01
CA ASN A 80 -5.37 8.19 -7.03
C ASN A 80 -6.86 8.42 -7.34
N LYS A 81 -7.66 7.35 -7.42
CA LYS A 81 -9.12 7.45 -7.58
C LYS A 81 -9.78 8.21 -6.43
N LEU A 82 -9.39 7.93 -5.18
CA LEU A 82 -9.83 8.70 -4.02
C LEU A 82 -9.44 10.18 -4.13
N ALA A 83 -8.21 10.47 -4.57
CA ALA A 83 -7.76 11.85 -4.76
C ALA A 83 -8.57 12.60 -5.83
N ASN A 84 -9.01 11.90 -6.89
CA ASN A 84 -9.90 12.49 -7.91
C ASN A 84 -11.31 12.78 -7.35
N GLU A 85 -11.79 11.95 -6.42
CA GLU A 85 -13.13 12.07 -5.83
C GLU A 85 -13.20 13.09 -4.68
N LEU A 86 -12.17 13.12 -3.82
CA LEU A 86 -12.16 13.85 -2.55
C LEU A 86 -11.06 14.91 -2.44
N GLY A 87 -10.14 14.94 -3.40
CA GLY A 87 -8.91 15.73 -3.33
C GLY A 87 -7.73 14.96 -2.73
N ALA A 88 -6.51 15.38 -3.07
CA ALA A 88 -5.29 14.83 -2.48
C ALA A 88 -5.17 15.17 -0.99
N CYS A 89 -4.39 14.39 -0.24
CA CYS A 89 -4.15 14.70 1.17
C CYS A 89 -3.42 16.05 1.34
N PRO A 90 -3.64 16.78 2.45
CA PRO A 90 -3.13 18.14 2.63
C PRO A 90 -1.63 18.33 2.38
N LEU A 91 -0.81 17.35 2.76
CA LEU A 91 0.66 17.40 2.59
C LEU A 91 1.16 16.52 1.44
N PHE A 92 0.34 16.26 0.42
CA PHE A 92 0.75 15.45 -0.73
C PHE A 92 1.98 16.03 -1.45
N ASN A 93 2.07 17.35 -1.56
CA ASN A 93 3.19 18.07 -2.21
C ASN A 93 4.55 17.85 -1.53
N GLU A 94 4.58 17.41 -0.28
CA GLU A 94 5.81 17.06 0.44
C GLU A 94 6.29 15.62 0.15
N THR A 95 5.51 14.85 -0.60
CA THR A 95 5.81 13.43 -0.84
C THR A 95 6.67 13.24 -2.08
N GLN A 96 7.42 12.13 -2.11
CA GLN A 96 8.09 11.64 -3.31
C GLN A 96 7.12 11.35 -4.46
N TYR A 97 5.89 10.94 -4.13
CA TYR A 97 4.83 10.73 -5.13
C TYR A 97 4.48 12.01 -5.90
N ALA A 98 4.50 13.18 -5.25
CA ALA A 98 4.29 14.46 -5.94
C ALA A 98 5.42 14.82 -6.90
N GLN A 99 6.61 14.23 -6.71
CA GLN A 99 7.77 14.37 -7.60
C GLN A 99 7.79 13.29 -8.69
N GLY A 100 6.81 12.39 -8.72
CA GLY A 100 6.79 11.24 -9.63
C GLY A 100 7.77 10.13 -9.26
N ILE A 101 8.31 10.14 -8.03
CA ILE A 101 9.23 9.11 -7.53
C ILE A 101 8.40 8.03 -6.82
N LEU A 102 8.44 6.82 -7.34
CA LEU A 102 7.74 5.64 -6.84
C LEU A 102 8.68 4.69 -6.09
N PRO A 103 8.17 3.71 -5.33
CA PRO A 103 9.01 2.71 -4.67
C PRO A 103 9.97 1.96 -5.62
N ILE A 104 9.57 1.74 -6.89
CA ILE A 104 10.43 1.12 -7.91
C ILE A 104 11.64 1.99 -8.30
N ASP A 105 11.62 3.29 -7.99
CA ASP A 105 12.74 4.20 -8.26
C ASP A 105 13.75 4.24 -7.11
N SER A 106 13.35 3.78 -5.91
CA SER A 106 14.16 3.88 -4.68
C SER A 106 14.54 2.52 -4.07
N TYR A 107 14.07 1.41 -4.63
CA TYR A 107 14.38 0.07 -4.10
C TYR A 107 15.88 -0.24 -4.17
N LYS A 108 16.32 -1.05 -3.21
CA LYS A 108 17.72 -1.45 -3.07
C LYS A 108 18.06 -2.58 -4.05
N LYS A 109 18.71 -2.24 -5.16
CA LYS A 109 19.08 -3.18 -6.23
C LYS A 109 20.08 -4.27 -5.82
N ASP A 110 20.78 -4.09 -4.71
CA ASP A 110 21.75 -5.05 -4.18
C ASP A 110 21.12 -6.17 -3.34
N ILE A 111 19.83 -6.05 -3.00
CA ILE A 111 19.07 -7.07 -2.26
C ILE A 111 18.23 -7.95 -3.22
N ASP A 112 17.95 -7.45 -4.42
CA ASP A 112 17.13 -8.11 -5.45
C ASP A 112 17.99 -9.01 -6.37
#